data_AF-A0A1W1HGQ0-F1
#
_entry.id   AF-A0A1W1HGQ0-F1
#
_cell.length_a   1.000
_cell.length_b   1.000
_cell.length_c   1.000
_cell.angle_alpha   90.00
_cell.angle_beta   90.00
_cell.angle_gamma   90.00
#
_symmetry.space_group_name_H-M   'P 1'
#
loop_
_entity.id
_entity.type
_entity.pdbx_description
1 polymer ?
#
loop_
_entity_poly.entity_id
_entity_poly.type
_entity_poly.pdbx_seq_one_letter_code
_entity_poly.pdbx_strand_id
1 'polypeptide(L)' 'MRDLRYIEDVSTLVIDQEKCIGCSLCTVVCPHGVFEMKERKAVIVDLDGCMECGACVNNCPVYALNVTPGVG' A
#
# COMPACT_ATOMS: atom_id res chain seq x y z
N MET A 1 15.86 9.28 4.45
CA MET A 1 15.35 8.36 5.49
C MET A 1 15.00 6.98 4.93
N ARG A 2 14.80 6.83 3.60
CA ARG A 2 14.81 5.52 2.93
C ARG A 2 16.17 4.80 3.10
N ASP A 3 17.26 5.56 3.19
CA ASP A 3 18.65 5.08 3.26
C ASP A 3 19.08 4.47 4.61
N LEU A 4 18.17 4.38 5.59
CA LEU A 4 18.44 3.76 6.90
C LEU A 4 17.72 2.42 7.08
N ARG A 5 17.05 1.90 6.05
CA ARG A 5 16.43 0.57 6.10
C ARG A 5 17.51 -0.49 5.83
N TYR A 6 17.62 -1.45 6.75
CA TYR A 6 18.57 -2.56 6.65
C TYR A 6 17.92 -3.84 6.09
N ILE A 7 16.58 -3.85 5.99
CA ILE A 7 15.81 -5.01 5.56
C ILE A 7 14.80 -4.56 4.50
N GLU A 8 14.81 -5.26 3.38
CA GLU A 8 13.98 -5.00 2.19
C GLU A 8 12.99 -6.16 1.99
N ASP A 9 11.90 -5.89 1.29
CA ASP A 9 10.84 -6.84 0.91
C ASP A 9 10.19 -7.57 2.11
N VAL A 10 10.02 -6.89 3.25
CA VAL A 10 9.46 -7.49 4.48
C VAL A 10 7.95 -7.32 4.64
N SER A 11 7.34 -6.38 3.93
CA SER A 11 5.90 -6.15 4.05
C SER A 11 5.11 -7.16 3.21
N THR A 12 4.01 -7.64 3.78
CA THR A 12 3.01 -8.48 3.12
C THR A 12 2.05 -7.71 2.21
N LEU A 13 2.24 -6.40 2.05
CA LEU A 13 1.37 -5.54 1.27
C LEU A 13 1.38 -5.95 -0.21
N VAL A 14 0.19 -6.24 -0.74
CA VAL A 14 -0.01 -6.56 -2.16
C VAL A 14 -1.20 -5.81 -2.75
N ILE A 15 -1.16 -5.58 -4.06
CA ILE A 15 -2.23 -4.97 -4.83
C ILE A 15 -2.63 -5.84 -6.01
N ASP A 16 -3.93 -6.12 -6.12
CA ASP A 16 -4.58 -6.74 -7.26
C ASP A 16 -4.89 -5.66 -8.32
N GLN A 17 -4.07 -5.62 -9.37
CA GLN A 17 -4.19 -4.61 -10.43
C GLN A 17 -5.43 -4.79 -11.30
N GLU A 18 -5.98 -5.99 -11.39
CA GLU A 18 -7.21 -6.25 -12.16
C GLU A 18 -8.41 -5.63 -11.44
N LYS A 19 -8.48 -5.78 -10.11
CA LYS A 19 -9.56 -5.18 -9.30
C LYS A 19 -9.40 -3.69 -9.07
N CYS A 20 -8.18 -3.16 -9.05
CA CYS A 20 -7.92 -1.75 -8.76
C CYS A 20 -8.66 -0.81 -9.74
N ILE A 21 -9.63 -0.03 -9.27
CA ILE A 21 -10.39 0.91 -10.13
C ILE A 21 -9.77 2.31 -10.24
N GLY A 22 -8.58 2.53 -9.65
CA GLY A 22 -7.89 3.82 -9.74
C GLY A 22 -8.46 4.96 -8.87
N CYS A 23 -9.25 4.64 -7.84
CA CYS A 23 -9.94 5.65 -7.01
C CYS A 23 -9.02 6.51 -6.12
N SER A 24 -7.73 6.19 -6.02
CA SER A 24 -6.72 6.92 -5.23
C SER A 24 -6.93 6.96 -3.71
N LEU A 25 -7.94 6.29 -3.14
CA LEU A 25 -8.14 6.32 -1.69
C LEU A 25 -6.94 5.78 -0.89
N CYS A 26 -6.23 4.77 -1.42
CA CYS A 26 -5.02 4.24 -0.80
C CYS A 26 -3.89 5.27 -0.66
N THR A 27 -3.75 6.20 -1.61
CA THR A 27 -2.74 7.27 -1.53
C THR A 27 -3.14 8.31 -0.49
N VAL A 28 -4.44 8.57 -0.33
CA VAL A 28 -4.99 9.53 0.65
C VAL A 28 -4.85 9.00 2.09
N VAL A 29 -5.15 7.72 2.33
CA VAL A 29 -5.18 7.16 3.68
C VAL A 29 -3.83 6.62 4.16
N CYS A 30 -2.83 6.51 3.30
CA CYS A 30 -1.51 6.02 3.69
C CYS A 30 -0.66 7.15 4.29
N PRO A 31 -0.41 7.16 5.61
CA PRO A 31 0.41 8.22 6.23
C PRO A 31 1.88 8.16 5.80
N HIS A 32 2.31 7.02 5.26
CA HIS A 32 3.70 6.75 4.88
C HIS A 32 3.98 6.98 3.39
N GLY A 33 2.95 7.33 2.60
CA GLY A 33 3.13 7.62 1.18
C GLY A 33 3.65 6.44 0.35
N VAL A 34 3.25 5.20 0.68
CA VAL A 34 3.76 4.00 0.00
C VAL A 34 3.18 3.77 -1.41
N PHE A 35 2.15 4.54 -1.78
CA PHE A 35 1.43 4.41 -3.04
C PHE A 35 1.59 5.64 -3.92
N GLU A 36 1.67 5.42 -5.23
CA GLU A 36 1.49 6.46 -6.26
C GLU A 36 0.41 6.03 -7.28
N MET A 37 -0.10 7.00 -8.04
CA MET A 37 -0.98 6.71 -9.18
C MET A 37 -0.16 6.72 -10.47
N LYS A 38 -0.15 5.60 -11.20
CA LYS A 38 0.46 5.47 -12.53
C LYS A 38 -0.54 4.82 -13.47
N GLU A 39 -0.70 5.37 -14.67
CA GLU A 39 -1.61 4.83 -15.70
C GLU A 39 -3.03 4.55 -15.17
N ARG A 40 -3.55 5.46 -14.32
CA ARG A 40 -4.87 5.36 -13.67
C ARG A 40 -5.02 4.19 -12.70
N LYS A 41 -3.94 3.56 -12.25
CA LYS A 41 -3.90 2.51 -11.23
C LYS A 41 -2.98 2.92 -10.09
N ALA A 42 -3.28 2.43 -8.89
CA ALA A 42 -2.35 2.58 -7.78
C ALA A 42 -1.18 1.62 -7.97
N VAL A 43 0.02 2.06 -7.61
CA VAL A 43 1.24 1.24 -7.59
C VAL A 43 1.94 1.43 -6.26
N ILE A 44 2.61 0.38 -5.77
CA ILE A 44 3.45 0.47 -4.57
C ILE A 44 4.82 1.01 -5.02
N VAL A 45 5.26 2.11 -4.42
CA VAL A 45 6.55 2.76 -4.73
C VAL A 45 7.54 2.71 -3.58
N ASP A 46 7.07 2.34 -2.39
CA ASP A 46 7.87 2.25 -1.19
C ASP A 46 7.33 1.13 -0.28
N LEU A 47 7.53 -0.12 -0.71
CA LEU A 47 7.00 -1.31 -0.02
C LEU A 47 7.49 -1.38 1.43
N ASP A 48 8.78 -1.15 1.67
CA ASP A 48 9.40 -1.16 3.01
C ASP A 48 9.07 0.07 3.86
N GLY A 49 8.35 1.04 3.28
CA GLY A 49 7.70 2.09 4.05
C GLY A 49 6.41 1.66 4.73
N CYS A 50 5.83 0.51 4.35
CA CYS A 50 4.55 0.03 4.86
C CYS A 50 4.67 -0.44 6.32
N MET A 51 3.84 0.12 7.21
CA MET A 51 3.72 -0.35 8.61
C MET A 51 2.68 -1.45 8.80
N GLU A 52 2.09 -1.95 7.71
CA GLU A 52 1.04 -2.96 7.76
C GLU A 52 -0.20 -2.57 8.59
N CYS A 53 -0.48 -1.27 8.71
CA CYS A 53 -1.59 -0.74 9.53
C CYS A 53 -3.02 -1.05 9.01
N GLY A 54 -3.16 -1.59 7.81
CA GLY A 54 -4.47 -1.97 7.23
C GLY A 54 -5.36 -0.81 6.72
N ALA A 55 -4.98 0.46 6.90
CA ALA A 55 -5.81 1.61 6.49
C ALA A 55 -6.20 1.58 5.00
N CYS A 56 -5.27 1.18 4.12
CA CYS A 56 -5.50 1.09 2.69
C CYS A 56 -6.47 -0.04 2.30
N VAL A 57 -6.45 -1.17 3.02
CA VAL A 57 -7.37 -2.30 2.84
C VAL A 57 -8.79 -1.89 3.26
N ASN A 58 -8.93 -1.28 4.44
CA ASN A 58 -10.22 -0.85 4.97
C ASN A 58 -10.93 0.21 4.12
N ASN A 59 -10.18 0.98 3.34
CA ASN A 59 -10.71 2.04 2.49
C ASN A 59 -10.76 1.68 1.00
N CYS A 60 -10.38 0.46 0.62
CA CYS A 60 -10.46 0.02 -0.76
C CYS A 60 -11.90 -0.43 -1.09
N PRO A 61 -12.66 0.30 -1.92
CA PRO A 61 -14.07 -0.02 -2.18
C PRO A 61 -14.27 -1.30 -3.00
N VAL A 62 -13.20 -1.81 -3.60
CA VAL A 62 -13.18 -2.98 -4.50
C VAL A 62 -12.26 -4.09 -4.00
N TYR A 63 -11.79 -3.98 -2.75
CA TYR A 63 -10.96 -5.01 -2.10
C TYR A 63 -9.74 -5.43 -2.93
N ALA A 64 -9.10 -4.46 -3.59
CA ALA A 64 -7.93 -4.67 -4.44
C ALA A 64 -6.61 -4.71 -3.64
N LEU A 65 -6.65 -4.49 -2.32
CA LEU A 65 -5.46 -4.43 -1.47
C LEU A 65 -5.55 -5.47 -0.37
N ASN A 66 -4.42 -6.08 -0.04
CA ASN A 66 -4.28 -6.98 1.10
C ASN A 66 -2.98 -6.68 1.84
N VAL A 67 -3.01 -6.81 3.16
CA VAL A 67 -1.84 -6.80 4.03
C VAL A 67 -2.19 -7.66 5.25
N THR A 68 -1.21 -8.34 5.83
CA THR A 68 -1.34 -9.03 7.11
C THR A 68 -0.90 -8.08 8.21
N PRO A 69 -1.81 -7.50 9.01
CA PRO A 69 -1.40 -6.58 10.07
C PRO A 69 -0.61 -7.33 11.14
N GLY A 70 0.66 -6.97 11.32
CA GLY A 70 1.50 -7.49 12.41
C GLY A 70 1.34 -6.75 13.74
N VAL A 71 0.62 -5.63 13.74
CA VAL A 71 0.34 -4.81 14.92
C VAL A 71 -1.16 -4.85 15.24
N GLY A 72 -1.55 -5.91 15.95
CA GLY A 72 -2.85 -6.07 16.60
C GLY A 72 -2.63 -6.59 18.01
#